data_AF-A0A9D5TC15-F1
#
_entry.id   AF-A0A9D5TC15-F1
#
_cell.length_a   1.000
_cell.length_b   1.000
_cell.length_c   1.000
_cell.angle_alpha   90.00
_cell.angle_beta   90.00
_cell.angle_gamma   90.00
#
_symmetry.space_group_name_H-M   'P 1'
#
loop_
_entity.id
_entity.type
_entity.pdbx_description
1 polymer ?
#
loop_
_entity_poly.entity_id
_entity_poly.type
_entity_poly.pdbx_seq_one_letter_code
_entity_poly.pdbx_strand_id
1 'polypeptide(L)'
;MIEIYRQTLGFDWDYSGPLGAGEFRYERAKLNKSSKLRLMNDCLVDAVVASGKNGEAIHVDMMKKLCAFFGGSLAEQGPTCALGSEKTATVHRTLYSESLGSQIMTQALLSLQPANGQEDLFAARLATVDQIFLSANQIPLLQVANMELSTSDIEIYKKTTPPKTGETSQEMRSKRQELIDRIAGRQLMLLEEKLRPKTTNRPNVAAPLRIIAFTDPNDLLSYRLPTGFMGTAKSKDTTTEIKLDLINVIVSNAPTYSVPFFPKLEVELPNKAHCDYDTNPDVIALMIAGNDVNGPYNWREVRERLTNTQGNPDCTF
;
A
#
# COMPACT_ATOMS: atom_id res chain seq x y z
N MET A 1 5.05 -1.70 21.22
CA MET A 1 4.33 -0.39 21.24
C MET A 1 2.92 -0.55 20.69
N ILE A 2 2.74 -1.03 19.46
CA ILE A 2 1.42 -1.31 18.86
C ILE A 2 0.53 -2.19 19.75
N GLU A 3 1.10 -3.24 20.35
CA GLU A 3 0.38 -4.14 21.27
C GLU A 3 -0.23 -3.42 22.48
N ILE A 4 0.43 -2.38 23.00
CA ILE A 4 -0.10 -1.58 24.12
C ILE A 4 -1.35 -0.84 23.66
N TYR A 5 -1.35 -0.26 22.45
CA TYR A 5 -2.52 0.44 21.91
C TYR A 5 -3.67 -0.50 21.56
N ARG A 6 -3.37 -1.71 21.09
CA ARG A 6 -4.37 -2.77 20.89
C ARG A 6 -5.04 -3.13 22.22
N GLN A 7 -4.27 -3.26 23.30
CA GLN A 7 -4.79 -3.46 24.65
C GLN A 7 -5.61 -2.27 25.16
N THR A 8 -5.28 -1.04 24.77
CA THR A 8 -6.08 0.14 25.11
C THR A 8 -7.48 0.10 24.49
N LEU A 9 -7.68 -0.58 23.35
CA LEU A 9 -9.02 -0.85 22.80
C LEU A 9 -9.66 -2.13 23.39
N GLY A 10 -8.93 -2.85 24.24
CA GLY A 10 -9.36 -4.05 24.93
C GLY A 10 -10.55 -3.85 25.88
N PHE A 11 -10.91 -2.60 26.21
CA PHE A 11 -12.13 -2.31 26.97
C PHE A 11 -13.42 -2.66 26.21
N ASP A 12 -13.36 -2.70 24.87
CA ASP A 12 -14.50 -3.08 24.01
C ASP A 12 -14.30 -4.46 23.38
N TRP A 13 -13.49 -5.32 24.04
CA TRP A 13 -13.48 -6.76 23.78
C TRP A 13 -14.68 -7.42 24.43
N ASP A 14 -15.12 -8.55 23.87
CA ASP A 14 -16.15 -9.36 24.51
C ASP A 14 -15.57 -9.93 25.83
N TYR A 15 -15.85 -9.23 26.93
CA TYR A 15 -15.37 -9.59 28.25
C TYR A 15 -16.25 -10.67 28.87
N SER A 16 -15.67 -11.83 29.17
CA SER A 16 -16.34 -12.97 29.81
C SER A 16 -16.16 -13.00 31.34
N GLY A 17 -15.46 -12.02 31.92
CA GLY A 17 -15.21 -11.92 33.36
C GLY A 17 -16.34 -11.27 34.16
N PRO A 18 -16.16 -11.13 35.50
CA PRO A 18 -17.12 -10.43 36.35
C PRO A 18 -17.16 -8.95 35.97
N LEU A 19 -18.36 -8.46 35.62
CA LEU A 19 -18.61 -7.08 35.21
C LEU A 19 -18.16 -6.09 36.29
N GLY A 20 -17.55 -5.00 35.86
CA GLY A 20 -17.32 -3.84 36.72
C GLY A 20 -18.64 -3.20 37.15
N ALA A 21 -18.60 -2.42 38.23
CA ALA A 21 -19.76 -1.65 38.68
C ALA A 21 -20.19 -0.67 37.56
N GLY A 22 -21.41 -0.84 37.03
CA GLY A 22 -21.98 -0.01 35.97
C GLY A 22 -21.88 -0.58 34.55
N GLU A 23 -21.30 -1.76 34.36
CA GLU A 23 -21.25 -2.43 33.05
C GLU A 23 -22.47 -3.34 32.83
N PHE A 24 -23.07 -3.25 31.64
CA PHE A 24 -24.14 -4.15 31.21
C PHE A 24 -23.58 -5.29 30.38
N ARG A 25 -24.10 -6.51 30.58
CA ARG A 25 -23.83 -7.61 29.65
C ARG A 25 -24.47 -7.30 28.31
N TYR A 26 -23.73 -7.51 27.23
CA TYR A 26 -24.24 -7.44 25.88
C TYR A 26 -23.71 -8.62 25.07
N GLU A 27 -24.42 -8.97 24.01
CA GLU A 27 -23.97 -9.95 23.02
C GLU A 27 -24.03 -9.29 21.64
N ARG A 28 -22.90 -9.25 20.95
CA ARG A 28 -22.84 -8.78 19.56
C ARG A 28 -23.28 -9.90 18.63
N ALA A 29 -24.09 -9.55 17.63
CA ALA A 29 -24.34 -10.46 16.50
C ALA A 29 -23.01 -10.94 15.91
N LYS A 30 -22.92 -12.23 15.52
CA LYS A 30 -21.66 -12.89 15.15
C LYS A 30 -20.84 -12.12 14.11
N LEU A 31 -21.50 -11.59 13.06
CA LEU A 31 -20.84 -10.81 12.02
C LEU A 31 -20.28 -9.50 12.57
N ASN A 32 -21.08 -8.74 13.33
CA ASN A 32 -20.65 -7.49 13.97
C ASN A 32 -19.50 -7.71 14.95
N LYS A 33 -19.56 -8.80 15.73
CA LYS A 33 -18.46 -9.21 16.62
C LYS A 33 -17.17 -9.45 15.82
N SER A 34 -17.26 -10.25 14.76
CA SER A 34 -16.11 -10.53 13.90
C SER A 34 -15.53 -9.27 13.28
N SER A 35 -16.36 -8.40 12.69
CA SER A 35 -15.91 -7.14 12.11
C SER A 35 -15.32 -6.20 13.15
N LYS A 36 -15.93 -6.08 14.33
CA LYS A 36 -15.42 -5.20 15.38
C LYS A 36 -14.06 -5.66 15.90
N LEU A 37 -13.92 -6.94 16.23
CA LEU A 37 -12.68 -7.45 16.80
C LEU A 37 -11.59 -7.55 15.72
N ARG A 38 -11.87 -8.23 14.61
CA ARG A 38 -10.83 -8.54 13.61
C ARG A 38 -10.54 -7.38 12.66
N LEU A 39 -11.56 -6.66 12.19
CA LEU A 39 -11.33 -5.58 11.23
C LEU A 39 -10.97 -4.28 11.93
N MET A 40 -11.77 -3.87 12.92
CA MET A 40 -11.58 -2.56 13.57
C MET A 40 -10.46 -2.59 14.59
N ASN A 41 -10.51 -3.53 15.55
CA ASN A 41 -9.55 -3.56 16.65
C ASN A 41 -8.20 -4.18 16.24
N ASP A 42 -8.17 -5.23 15.41
CA ASP A 42 -6.90 -5.87 15.03
C ASP A 42 -6.22 -5.21 13.82
N CYS A 43 -6.99 -4.73 12.82
CA CYS A 43 -6.40 -4.14 11.60
C CYS A 43 -6.41 -2.61 11.60
N LEU A 44 -7.57 -1.96 11.84
CA LEU A 44 -7.69 -0.51 11.64
C LEU A 44 -6.97 0.32 12.72
N VAL A 45 -6.88 -0.17 13.96
CA VAL A 45 -6.20 0.57 15.04
C VAL A 45 -4.75 0.87 14.70
N ASP A 46 -4.06 -0.06 14.04
CA ASP A 46 -2.66 0.11 13.67
C ASP A 46 -2.50 1.27 12.70
N ALA A 47 -3.44 1.42 11.75
CA ALA A 47 -3.45 2.54 10.83
C ALA A 47 -3.72 3.88 11.52
N VAL A 48 -4.58 3.89 12.55
CA VAL A 48 -4.82 5.09 13.38
C VAL A 48 -3.57 5.46 14.18
N VAL A 49 -2.89 4.47 14.77
CA VAL A 49 -1.65 4.67 15.52
C VAL A 49 -0.53 5.19 14.60
N ALA A 50 -0.34 4.54 13.44
CA ALA A 50 0.67 4.91 12.46
C ALA A 50 0.42 6.29 11.84
N SER A 51 -0.85 6.69 11.66
CA SER A 51 -1.19 8.03 11.16
C SER A 51 -1.14 9.11 12.26
N GLY A 52 -0.98 8.73 13.53
CA GLY A 52 -0.93 9.65 14.66
C GLY A 52 0.49 9.97 15.11
N LYS A 53 0.62 10.74 16.21
CA LYS A 53 1.92 11.10 16.81
C LYS A 53 2.80 9.90 17.16
N ASN A 54 2.17 8.76 17.47
CA ASN A 54 2.88 7.53 17.84
C ASN A 54 3.44 6.79 16.62
N GLY A 55 3.05 7.17 15.40
CA GLY A 55 3.57 6.61 14.17
C GLY A 55 5.02 6.98 13.88
N GLU A 56 5.51 8.10 14.41
CA GLU A 56 6.88 8.59 14.13
C GLU A 56 7.95 7.53 14.40
N ALA A 57 7.85 6.81 15.52
CA ALA A 57 8.78 5.72 15.84
C ALA A 57 8.72 4.57 14.83
N ILE A 58 7.53 4.25 14.31
CA ILE A 58 7.32 3.22 13.28
C ILE A 58 7.95 3.67 11.96
N HIS A 59 7.75 4.94 11.58
CA HIS A 59 8.37 5.51 10.38
C HIS A 59 9.89 5.56 10.47
N VAL A 60 10.46 5.92 11.63
CA VAL A 60 11.91 5.92 11.86
C VAL A 60 12.48 4.51 11.77
N ASP A 61 11.83 3.51 12.36
CA ASP A 61 12.30 2.12 12.22
C ASP A 61 12.25 1.65 10.76
N MET A 62 11.16 1.95 10.03
CA MET A 62 11.08 1.64 8.61
C MET A 62 12.18 2.34 7.80
N MET A 63 12.45 3.62 8.04
CA MET A 63 13.57 4.35 7.42
C MET A 63 14.91 3.67 7.71
N LYS A 64 15.12 3.19 8.93
CA LYS A 64 16.34 2.47 9.32
C LYS A 64 16.48 1.16 8.53
N LYS A 65 15.40 0.39 8.38
CA LYS A 65 15.40 -0.86 7.58
C LYS A 65 15.64 -0.59 6.10
N LEU A 66 15.00 0.44 5.54
CA LEU A 66 15.20 0.83 4.15
C LEU A 66 16.63 1.33 3.90
N CYS A 67 17.18 2.16 4.78
CA CYS A 67 18.57 2.60 4.67
C CYS A 67 19.54 1.41 4.71
N ALA A 68 19.32 0.44 5.61
CA ALA A 68 20.09 -0.80 5.67
C ALA A 68 19.94 -1.65 4.40
N PHE A 69 18.72 -1.77 3.86
CA PHE A 69 18.44 -2.44 2.58
C PHE A 69 19.20 -1.82 1.38
N PHE A 70 19.43 -0.51 1.45
CA PHE A 70 20.26 0.22 0.51
C PHE A 70 21.77 0.17 0.82
N GLY A 71 22.19 -0.56 1.85
CA GLY A 71 23.59 -0.72 2.23
C GLY A 71 24.15 0.48 3.01
N GLY A 72 23.30 1.15 3.79
CA GLY A 72 23.69 2.27 4.64
C GLY A 72 23.25 2.13 6.09
N SER A 73 23.51 3.18 6.84
CA SER A 73 23.08 3.36 8.22
C SER A 73 22.34 4.69 8.38
N LEU A 74 21.16 4.66 9.00
CA LEU A 74 20.43 5.87 9.35
C LEU A 74 21.13 6.57 10.52
N ALA A 75 21.24 7.90 10.47
CA ALA A 75 21.70 8.70 11.60
C ALA A 75 20.81 8.49 12.83
N GLU A 76 21.36 8.67 14.03
CA GLU A 76 20.58 8.55 15.28
C GLU A 76 19.43 9.56 15.37
N GLN A 77 19.58 10.69 14.69
CA GLN A 77 18.59 11.76 14.65
C GLN A 77 18.30 12.14 13.19
N GLY A 78 17.01 12.10 12.84
CA GLY A 78 16.52 12.55 11.55
C GLY A 78 16.61 11.51 10.42
N PRO A 79 16.26 11.91 9.19
CA PRO A 79 16.05 10.98 8.08
C PRO A 79 17.33 10.68 7.26
N THR A 80 18.50 11.08 7.75
CA THR A 80 19.74 11.03 6.97
C THR A 80 20.29 9.61 6.91
N CYS A 81 20.46 9.09 5.70
CA CYS A 81 21.02 7.77 5.41
C CYS A 81 22.43 7.90 4.83
N ALA A 82 23.41 7.40 5.58
CA ALA A 82 24.80 7.32 5.14
C ALA A 82 25.04 5.97 4.47
N LEU A 83 25.27 5.96 3.16
CA LEU A 83 25.56 4.76 2.37
C LEU A 83 27.04 4.38 2.46
N GLY A 84 27.32 3.08 2.43
CA GLY A 84 28.68 2.56 2.30
C GLY A 84 29.34 2.94 0.96
N SER A 85 30.67 2.95 0.95
CA SER A 85 31.49 3.43 -0.18
C SER A 85 31.48 2.56 -1.43
N GLU A 86 30.78 1.41 -1.43
CA GLU A 86 30.66 0.56 -2.62
C GLU A 86 29.88 1.30 -3.71
N LYS A 87 30.57 1.70 -4.78
CA LYS A 87 30.03 2.57 -5.84
C LYS A 87 29.00 1.91 -6.76
N THR A 88 28.93 0.58 -6.81
CA THR A 88 28.12 -0.14 -7.79
C THR A 88 27.02 -0.93 -7.13
N ALA A 89 25.84 -0.33 -7.06
CA ALA A 89 24.62 -1.07 -6.80
C ALA A 89 24.15 -1.72 -8.13
N THR A 90 24.74 -2.85 -8.50
CA THR A 90 24.31 -3.62 -9.68
C THR A 90 23.12 -4.53 -9.40
N VAL A 91 22.73 -4.66 -8.14
CA VAL A 91 21.64 -5.53 -7.71
C VAL A 91 20.31 -4.82 -7.89
N HIS A 92 19.49 -5.32 -8.80
CA HIS A 92 18.07 -4.97 -8.92
C HIS A 92 17.35 -5.26 -7.60
N ARG A 93 16.54 -4.32 -7.15
CA ARG A 93 15.84 -4.38 -5.86
C ARG A 93 14.34 -4.37 -6.11
N THR A 94 13.67 -5.28 -5.44
CA THR A 94 12.20 -5.34 -5.41
C THR A 94 11.75 -5.01 -3.99
N LEU A 95 10.74 -4.17 -3.89
CA LEU A 95 10.05 -3.91 -2.63
C LEU A 95 8.72 -4.64 -2.63
N TYR A 96 8.36 -5.22 -1.49
CA TYR A 96 7.05 -5.81 -1.25
C TYR A 96 6.51 -5.25 0.05
N SER A 97 5.23 -4.90 0.05
CA SER A 97 4.54 -4.52 1.26
C SER A 97 3.07 -4.89 1.22
N GLU A 98 2.51 -5.14 2.40
CA GLU A 98 1.11 -5.48 2.60
C GLU A 98 0.39 -4.41 3.43
N SER A 99 -0.89 -4.17 3.14
CA SER A 99 -1.82 -3.41 3.99
C SER A 99 -1.24 -2.04 4.39
N LEU A 100 -1.27 -1.71 5.68
CA LEU A 100 -0.69 -0.50 6.27
C LEU A 100 0.79 -0.30 5.93
N GLY A 101 1.55 -1.38 5.75
CA GLY A 101 2.96 -1.31 5.38
C GLY A 101 3.19 -0.52 4.10
N SER A 102 2.25 -0.58 3.15
CA SER A 102 2.36 0.13 1.86
C SER A 102 2.50 1.64 2.07
N GLN A 103 1.72 2.20 3.00
CA GLN A 103 1.79 3.60 3.39
C GLN A 103 3.07 3.91 4.17
N ILE A 104 3.41 3.08 5.16
CA ILE A 104 4.59 3.30 6.02
C ILE A 104 5.88 3.26 5.19
N MET A 105 6.03 2.25 4.33
CA MET A 105 7.17 2.09 3.43
C MET A 105 7.28 3.27 2.46
N THR A 106 6.18 3.65 1.82
CA THR A 106 6.17 4.77 0.86
C THR A 106 6.57 6.08 1.53
N GLN A 107 5.99 6.40 2.69
CA GLN A 107 6.37 7.60 3.44
C GLN A 107 7.82 7.56 3.89
N ALA A 108 8.30 6.43 4.42
CA ALA A 108 9.69 6.28 4.84
C ALA A 108 10.67 6.48 3.66
N LEU A 109 10.38 5.92 2.48
CA LEU A 109 11.18 6.15 1.26
C LEU A 109 11.24 7.62 0.87
N LEU A 110 10.11 8.32 0.91
CA LEU A 110 10.02 9.74 0.60
C LEU A 110 10.79 10.59 1.61
N SER A 111 10.73 10.21 2.90
CA SER A 111 11.39 10.92 3.99
C SER A 111 12.91 10.76 4.00
N LEU A 112 13.46 9.60 3.59
CA LEU A 112 14.90 9.34 3.60
C LEU A 112 15.70 10.42 2.85
N GLN A 113 16.80 10.88 3.43
CA GLN A 113 17.69 11.89 2.85
C GLN A 113 19.12 11.35 2.72
N PRO A 114 19.88 11.74 1.69
CA PRO A 114 21.30 11.38 1.61
C PRO A 114 22.10 12.07 2.71
N ALA A 115 23.17 11.42 3.18
CA ALA A 115 24.23 12.12 3.90
C ALA A 115 24.93 13.13 2.98
N ASN A 116 25.46 14.21 3.56
CA ASN A 116 26.13 15.28 2.83
C ASN A 116 27.22 14.72 1.90
N GLY A 117 27.17 15.07 0.61
CA GLY A 117 28.13 14.61 -0.39
C GLY A 117 27.90 13.19 -0.92
N GLN A 118 26.77 12.55 -0.57
CA GLN A 118 26.36 11.24 -1.07
C GLN A 118 25.11 11.29 -1.98
N GLU A 119 24.73 12.46 -2.48
CA GLU A 119 23.49 12.67 -3.24
C GLU A 119 23.44 11.76 -4.48
N ASP A 120 24.52 11.72 -5.26
CA ASP A 120 24.61 10.87 -6.46
C ASP A 120 24.62 9.37 -6.13
N LEU A 121 25.32 8.98 -5.06
CA LEU A 121 25.37 7.59 -4.62
C LEU A 121 24.00 7.12 -4.12
N PHE A 122 23.31 7.98 -3.39
CA PHE A 122 21.96 7.75 -2.88
C PHE A 122 20.94 7.64 -4.00
N ALA A 123 20.98 8.58 -4.96
CA ALA A 123 20.21 8.52 -6.19
C ALA A 123 20.45 7.21 -6.95
N ALA A 124 21.70 6.82 -7.17
CA ALA A 124 22.06 5.58 -7.86
C ALA A 124 21.57 4.34 -7.10
N ARG A 125 21.59 4.36 -5.77
CA ARG A 125 21.13 3.26 -4.91
C ARG A 125 19.61 3.11 -4.96
N LEU A 126 18.87 4.20 -4.85
CA LEU A 126 17.40 4.20 -4.99
C LEU A 126 16.97 3.78 -6.41
N ALA A 127 17.74 4.18 -7.43
CA ALA A 127 17.48 3.81 -8.82
C ALA A 127 17.50 2.30 -9.10
N THR A 128 18.07 1.50 -8.20
CA THR A 128 18.03 0.03 -8.31
C THR A 128 16.68 -0.59 -7.99
N VAL A 129 15.76 0.15 -7.34
CA VAL A 129 14.40 -0.34 -7.09
C VAL A 129 13.61 -0.29 -8.38
N ASP A 130 13.38 -1.41 -9.05
CA ASP A 130 12.67 -1.46 -10.33
C ASP A 130 11.21 -1.91 -10.22
N GLN A 131 10.88 -2.62 -9.15
CA GLN A 131 9.55 -3.15 -8.90
C GLN A 131 9.11 -2.92 -7.45
N ILE A 132 7.84 -2.52 -7.30
CA ILE A 132 7.17 -2.41 -6.01
C ILE A 132 5.87 -3.21 -6.10
N PHE A 133 5.75 -4.22 -5.24
CA PHE A 133 4.53 -5.00 -5.07
C PHE A 133 3.79 -4.52 -3.83
N LEU A 134 2.50 -4.25 -3.98
CA LEU A 134 1.62 -3.79 -2.92
C LEU A 134 0.45 -4.77 -2.82
N SER A 135 0.41 -5.59 -1.77
CA SER A 135 -0.76 -6.41 -1.44
C SER A 135 -1.66 -5.64 -0.46
N ALA A 136 -2.97 -5.88 -0.56
CA ALA A 136 -3.96 -5.22 0.28
C ALA A 136 -3.77 -3.68 0.36
N ASN A 137 -3.47 -3.03 -0.77
CA ASN A 137 -2.92 -1.67 -0.79
C ASN A 137 -3.85 -0.63 -0.15
N GLN A 138 -3.37 0.06 0.89
CA GLN A 138 -4.12 1.07 1.64
C GLN A 138 -3.70 2.52 1.37
N ILE A 139 -2.72 2.76 0.48
CA ILE A 139 -2.21 4.10 0.19
C ILE A 139 -3.34 5.11 -0.10
N PRO A 140 -4.29 4.84 -1.01
CA PRO A 140 -5.35 5.82 -1.31
C PRO A 140 -6.23 6.18 -0.11
N LEU A 141 -6.48 5.22 0.79
CA LEU A 141 -7.29 5.45 2.00
C LEU A 141 -6.51 6.25 3.05
N LEU A 142 -5.30 5.79 3.38
CA LEU A 142 -4.53 6.33 4.52
C LEU A 142 -3.80 7.62 4.18
N GLN A 143 -3.50 7.85 2.91
CA GLN A 143 -2.93 9.12 2.47
C GLN A 143 -3.84 10.31 2.80
N VAL A 144 -5.16 10.12 2.87
CA VAL A 144 -6.11 11.17 3.27
C VAL A 144 -5.80 11.75 4.65
N ALA A 145 -5.25 10.94 5.57
CA ALA A 145 -4.88 11.39 6.91
C ALA A 145 -3.68 12.37 6.91
N ASN A 146 -2.81 12.28 5.91
CA ASN A 146 -1.52 13.00 5.85
C ASN A 146 -1.46 13.97 4.67
N MET A 147 -2.62 14.36 4.15
CA MET A 147 -2.73 15.09 2.90
C MET A 147 -2.64 16.59 3.11
N GLU A 148 -1.60 17.21 2.54
CA GLU A 148 -1.54 18.66 2.41
C GLU A 148 -2.17 19.08 1.07
N LEU A 149 -3.38 19.64 1.15
CA LEU A 149 -4.07 20.21 -0.01
C LEU A 149 -3.39 21.52 -0.41
N SER A 150 -2.94 21.62 -1.66
CA SER A 150 -2.46 22.90 -2.18
C SER A 150 -3.62 23.86 -2.42
N THR A 151 -3.34 25.16 -2.52
CA THR A 151 -4.33 26.17 -2.93
C THR A 151 -5.01 25.78 -4.25
N SER A 152 -4.26 25.18 -5.19
CA SER A 152 -4.82 24.73 -6.47
C SER A 152 -5.81 23.57 -6.32
N ASP A 153 -5.57 22.65 -5.38
CA ASP A 153 -6.47 21.53 -5.12
C ASP A 153 -7.76 22.02 -4.47
N ILE A 154 -7.65 22.99 -3.56
CA ILE A 154 -8.80 23.67 -2.94
C ILE A 154 -9.62 24.42 -3.99
N GLU A 155 -8.97 25.12 -4.93
CA GLU A 155 -9.67 25.81 -6.02
C GLU A 155 -10.39 24.85 -6.96
N ILE A 156 -9.78 23.71 -7.31
CA ILE A 156 -10.42 22.67 -8.11
C ILE A 156 -11.63 22.13 -7.37
N TYR A 157 -11.48 21.77 -6.09
CA TYR A 157 -12.58 21.31 -5.25
C TYR A 157 -13.76 22.31 -5.20
N LYS A 158 -13.46 23.60 -5.05
CA LYS A 158 -14.49 24.68 -5.09
C LYS A 158 -15.13 24.83 -6.46
N LYS A 159 -14.39 24.63 -7.55
CA LYS A 159 -14.95 24.64 -8.91
C LYS A 159 -15.83 23.43 -9.20
N THR A 160 -15.61 22.32 -8.49
CA THR A 160 -16.41 21.08 -8.61
C THR A 160 -17.55 20.99 -7.59
N THR A 161 -17.71 21.98 -6.70
CA THR A 161 -18.71 21.96 -5.61
C THR A 161 -19.23 23.37 -5.30
N PRO A 162 -20.55 23.67 -5.38
CA PRO A 162 -21.68 22.80 -5.75
C PRO A 162 -21.82 22.59 -7.27
N PRO A 163 -22.68 21.65 -7.71
CA PRO A 163 -22.88 21.37 -9.13
C PRO A 163 -23.32 22.62 -9.89
N LYS A 164 -22.80 22.83 -11.10
CA LYS A 164 -23.35 23.88 -11.96
C LYS A 164 -24.76 23.49 -12.40
N THR A 165 -25.65 24.47 -12.52
CA THR A 165 -27.01 24.24 -13.03
C THR A 165 -26.94 23.59 -14.42
N GLY A 166 -27.50 22.39 -14.57
CA GLY A 166 -27.47 21.61 -15.82
C GLY A 166 -26.38 20.54 -15.92
N GLU A 167 -25.51 20.40 -14.92
CA GLU A 167 -24.47 19.37 -14.89
C GLU A 167 -25.04 17.98 -14.51
N THR A 168 -24.66 16.95 -15.25
CA THR A 168 -25.14 15.58 -15.05
C THR A 168 -24.46 14.89 -13.86
N SER A 169 -25.11 13.88 -13.29
CA SER A 169 -24.52 13.04 -12.22
C SER A 169 -23.22 12.35 -12.64
N GLN A 170 -23.07 12.05 -13.94
CA GLN A 170 -21.88 11.40 -14.47
C GLN A 170 -20.71 12.37 -14.60
N GLU A 171 -20.95 13.60 -15.06
CA GLU A 171 -19.92 14.66 -15.14
C GLU A 171 -19.38 15.01 -13.75
N MET A 172 -20.26 15.12 -12.75
CA MET A 172 -19.84 15.35 -11.37
C MET A 172 -18.97 14.23 -10.82
N ARG A 173 -19.32 12.97 -11.08
CA ARG A 173 -18.53 11.81 -10.65
C ARG A 173 -17.16 11.81 -11.32
N SER A 174 -17.09 12.10 -12.62
CA SER A 174 -15.83 12.18 -13.37
C SER A 174 -14.90 13.26 -12.80
N LYS A 175 -15.40 14.48 -12.55
CA LYS A 175 -14.61 15.57 -11.97
C LYS A 175 -14.12 15.28 -10.55
N ARG A 176 -14.95 14.65 -9.72
CA ARG A 176 -14.54 14.21 -8.37
C ARG A 176 -13.49 13.11 -8.45
N GLN A 177 -13.65 12.16 -9.37
CA GLN A 177 -12.67 11.11 -9.59
C GLN A 177 -11.33 11.69 -10.04
N GLU A 178 -11.32 12.67 -10.95
CA GLU A 178 -10.09 13.36 -11.37
C GLU A 178 -9.38 14.04 -10.19
N LEU A 179 -10.13 14.70 -9.29
CA LEU A 179 -9.54 15.32 -8.09
C LEU A 179 -8.95 14.25 -7.16
N ILE A 180 -9.68 13.17 -6.88
CA ILE A 180 -9.22 12.05 -6.05
C ILE A 180 -7.97 11.42 -6.66
N ASP A 181 -7.98 11.18 -7.97
CA ASP A 181 -6.85 10.64 -8.69
C ASP A 181 -5.66 11.58 -8.56
N ARG A 182 -5.82 12.89 -8.83
CA ARG A 182 -4.74 13.88 -8.69
C ARG A 182 -4.10 13.87 -7.32
N ILE A 183 -4.94 13.76 -6.31
CA ILE A 183 -4.55 13.78 -4.92
C ILE A 183 -3.81 12.48 -4.52
N ALA A 184 -4.40 11.32 -4.81
CA ALA A 184 -3.83 10.02 -4.46
C ALA A 184 -2.59 9.68 -5.31
N GLY A 185 -2.56 10.11 -6.57
CA GLY A 185 -1.43 9.89 -7.48
C GLY A 185 -0.19 10.73 -7.17
N ARG A 186 -0.33 11.82 -6.40
CA ARG A 186 0.81 12.69 -6.04
C ARG A 186 1.92 11.93 -5.32
N GLN A 187 1.58 11.07 -4.36
CA GLN A 187 2.59 10.30 -3.62
C GLN A 187 3.34 9.33 -4.52
N LEU A 188 2.65 8.70 -5.48
CA LEU A 188 3.27 7.80 -6.44
C LEU A 188 4.24 8.55 -7.38
N MET A 189 3.88 9.76 -7.79
CA MET A 189 4.77 10.62 -8.58
C MET A 189 6.01 11.04 -7.79
N LEU A 190 5.83 11.49 -6.54
CA LEU A 190 6.96 11.84 -5.67
C LEU A 190 7.87 10.63 -5.44
N LEU A 191 7.28 9.44 -5.33
CA LEU A 191 8.02 8.20 -5.16
C LEU A 191 8.83 7.86 -6.42
N GLU A 192 8.24 8.02 -7.61
CA GLU A 192 8.98 7.88 -8.86
C GLU A 192 10.14 8.86 -8.94
N GLU A 193 9.89 10.15 -8.70
CA GLU A 193 10.92 11.19 -8.76
C GLU A 193 12.05 10.91 -7.76
N LYS A 194 11.70 10.44 -6.56
CA LYS A 194 12.64 10.04 -5.52
C LYS A 194 13.49 8.84 -5.92
N LEU A 195 12.88 7.83 -6.53
CA LEU A 195 13.55 6.60 -6.95
C LEU A 195 14.24 6.74 -8.31
N ARG A 196 13.93 7.76 -9.09
CA ARG A 196 14.45 8.02 -10.43
C ARG A 196 14.84 9.50 -10.61
N PRO A 197 15.70 10.04 -9.74
CA PRO A 197 16.10 11.43 -9.85
C PRO A 197 16.83 11.65 -11.18
N LYS A 198 16.58 12.80 -11.82
CA LYS A 198 17.27 13.21 -13.05
C LYS A 198 18.70 13.67 -12.73
N THR A 199 19.60 12.75 -12.46
CA THR A 199 21.03 13.06 -12.34
C THR A 199 21.76 12.74 -13.64
N THR A 200 22.88 13.44 -13.88
CA THR A 200 23.71 13.29 -15.09
C THR A 200 24.45 11.95 -15.14
N ASN A 201 24.56 11.25 -14.02
CA ASN A 201 25.22 9.94 -13.86
C ASN A 201 24.21 8.81 -13.59
N ARG A 202 23.08 8.81 -14.33
CA ARG A 202 22.10 7.73 -14.20
C ARG A 202 22.78 6.39 -14.58
N PRO A 203 22.83 5.38 -13.70
CA PRO A 203 23.00 4.01 -14.20
C PRO A 203 21.88 3.77 -15.21
N ASN A 204 22.16 3.04 -16.30
CA ASN A 204 21.26 2.90 -17.43
C ASN A 204 20.01 2.05 -17.07
N VAL A 205 19.16 2.54 -16.17
CA VAL A 205 17.90 1.93 -15.76
C VAL A 205 16.90 2.32 -16.83
N ALA A 206 16.91 1.55 -17.92
CA ALA A 206 16.16 1.80 -19.15
C ALA A 206 14.64 1.63 -18.97
N ALA A 207 14.18 0.97 -17.90
CA ALA A 207 12.77 0.68 -17.66
C ALA A 207 12.13 1.67 -16.66
N PRO A 208 10.85 2.05 -16.87
CA PRO A 208 10.07 2.80 -15.89
C PRO A 208 9.93 2.01 -14.58
N LEU A 209 9.75 2.72 -13.46
CA LEU A 209 9.39 2.09 -12.18
C LEU A 209 8.05 1.37 -12.35
N ARG A 210 8.02 0.07 -12.03
CA ARG A 210 6.79 -0.73 -12.05
C ARG A 210 6.22 -0.86 -10.65
N ILE A 211 4.95 -0.49 -10.50
CA ILE A 211 4.20 -0.64 -9.25
C ILE A 211 3.00 -1.54 -9.51
N ILE A 212 2.97 -2.69 -8.85
CA ILE A 212 1.94 -3.69 -8.98
C ILE A 212 1.12 -3.71 -7.69
N ALA A 213 -0.17 -3.39 -7.79
CA ALA A 213 -1.09 -3.40 -6.65
C ALA A 213 -2.08 -4.56 -6.79
N PHE A 214 -2.03 -5.51 -5.86
CA PHE A 214 -3.01 -6.58 -5.74
C PHE A 214 -4.19 -6.11 -4.87
N THR A 215 -5.41 -6.35 -5.34
CA THR A 215 -6.62 -5.95 -4.62
C THR A 215 -7.73 -6.95 -4.86
N ASP A 216 -8.33 -7.41 -3.77
CA ASP A 216 -9.59 -8.14 -3.78
C ASP A 216 -10.76 -7.16 -3.94
N PRO A 217 -11.70 -7.38 -4.88
CA PRO A 217 -12.86 -6.52 -5.06
C PRO A 217 -13.79 -6.43 -3.83
N ASN A 218 -13.75 -7.41 -2.92
CA ASN A 218 -14.54 -7.50 -1.70
C ASN A 218 -13.76 -7.09 -0.44
N ASP A 219 -12.48 -6.76 -0.57
CA ASP A 219 -11.70 -6.18 0.50
C ASP A 219 -12.06 -4.71 0.71
N LEU A 220 -12.71 -4.43 1.85
CA LEU A 220 -13.21 -3.11 2.20
C LEU A 220 -12.12 -2.09 2.55
N LEU A 221 -10.90 -2.54 2.84
CA LEU A 221 -9.80 -1.68 3.24
C LEU A 221 -8.79 -1.45 2.12
N SER A 222 -8.81 -2.27 1.07
CA SER A 222 -7.88 -2.16 -0.05
C SER A 222 -8.42 -1.32 -1.18
N TYR A 223 -7.55 -0.52 -1.77
CA TYR A 223 -7.87 0.37 -2.86
C TYR A 223 -6.90 0.19 -4.01
N ARG A 224 -7.48 0.10 -5.22
CA ARG A 224 -6.73 0.20 -6.47
C ARG A 224 -6.02 1.54 -6.55
N LEU A 225 -4.84 1.54 -7.15
CA LEU A 225 -4.12 2.78 -7.44
C LEU A 225 -4.85 3.56 -8.54
N PRO A 226 -4.93 4.90 -8.44
CA PRO A 226 -5.63 5.74 -9.40
C PRO A 226 -4.99 5.63 -10.79
N THR A 227 -5.80 5.26 -11.78
CA THR A 227 -5.32 4.94 -13.13
C THR A 227 -4.99 6.19 -13.96
N GLY A 228 -5.38 7.38 -13.51
CA GLY A 228 -5.03 8.67 -14.14
C GLY A 228 -3.52 8.95 -14.22
N PHE A 229 -2.69 8.11 -13.58
CA PHE A 229 -1.22 8.17 -13.59
C PHE A 229 -0.57 7.01 -14.36
N MET A 230 -1.35 6.11 -14.96
CA MET A 230 -0.83 5.03 -15.80
C MET A 230 -0.22 5.61 -17.08
N GLY A 231 1.02 5.20 -17.41
CA GLY A 231 1.65 5.52 -18.69
C GLY A 231 2.56 6.74 -18.61
N THR A 232 2.01 7.95 -18.61
CA THR A 232 2.79 9.20 -18.64
C THR A 232 2.03 10.30 -17.92
N ALA A 233 2.49 10.70 -16.74
CA ALA A 233 1.96 11.86 -16.03
C ALA A 233 2.88 13.06 -16.28
N LYS A 234 2.32 14.15 -16.81
CA LYS A 234 3.00 15.45 -16.77
C LYS A 234 2.78 16.02 -15.38
N SER A 235 3.83 16.11 -14.57
CA SER A 235 3.78 16.98 -13.42
C SER A 235 3.53 18.41 -13.93
N LYS A 236 2.60 19.15 -13.33
CA LYS A 236 2.42 20.57 -13.68
C LYS A 236 3.50 21.46 -13.04
N ASP A 237 4.14 20.97 -11.97
CA ASP A 237 5.16 21.69 -11.21
C ASP A 237 6.59 21.37 -11.67
N THR A 238 6.79 20.28 -12.40
CA THR A 238 8.07 19.95 -13.03
C THR A 238 7.83 19.76 -14.53
N THR A 239 8.66 20.34 -15.40
CA THR A 239 8.59 20.19 -16.87
C THR A 239 8.91 18.75 -17.35
N THR A 240 8.71 17.76 -16.48
CA THR A 240 9.11 16.37 -16.60
C THR A 240 7.90 15.50 -16.91
N GLU A 241 8.03 14.70 -17.97
CA GLU A 241 7.17 13.55 -18.18
C GLU A 241 7.64 12.40 -17.28
N ILE A 242 6.81 12.04 -16.31
CA ILE A 242 7.04 10.92 -15.40
C ILE A 242 6.39 9.68 -16.03
N LYS A 243 7.17 8.61 -16.23
CA LYS A 243 6.70 7.35 -16.80
C LYS A 243 6.58 6.30 -15.69
N LEU A 244 5.36 6.09 -15.22
CA LEU A 244 5.02 5.07 -14.22
C LEU A 244 4.30 3.90 -14.89
N ASP A 245 4.81 2.68 -14.66
CA ASP A 245 4.16 1.44 -15.08
C ASP A 245 3.32 0.89 -13.91
N LEU A 246 2.10 1.39 -13.79
CA LEU A 246 1.14 1.03 -12.74
C LEU A 246 0.28 -0.14 -13.21
N ILE A 247 0.22 -1.22 -12.43
CA ILE A 247 -0.56 -2.42 -12.73
C ILE A 247 -1.47 -2.72 -11.54
N ASN A 248 -2.78 -2.56 -11.71
CA ASN A 248 -3.76 -3.05 -10.72
C ASN A 248 -4.13 -4.50 -11.08
N VAL A 249 -3.80 -5.44 -10.21
CA VAL A 249 -4.16 -6.86 -10.32
C VAL A 249 -5.37 -7.12 -9.42
N ILE A 250 -6.47 -7.54 -10.02
CA ILE A 250 -7.69 -7.90 -9.30
C ILE A 250 -7.69 -9.40 -9.06
N VAL A 251 -7.64 -9.80 -7.79
CA VAL A 251 -7.55 -11.20 -7.38
C VAL A 251 -8.46 -11.43 -6.18
N SER A 252 -9.31 -12.45 -6.25
CA SER A 252 -10.08 -12.87 -5.08
C SER A 252 -9.17 -13.62 -4.13
N ASN A 253 -9.25 -13.24 -2.87
CA ASN A 253 -8.35 -13.61 -1.80
C ASN A 253 -9.09 -14.36 -0.69
N ALA A 254 -10.43 -14.31 -0.64
CA ALA A 254 -11.21 -15.21 0.20
C ALA A 254 -12.39 -15.89 -0.50
N PRO A 255 -12.92 -16.99 0.10
CA PRO A 255 -14.11 -17.64 -0.40
C PRO A 255 -15.36 -16.75 -0.30
N THR A 256 -16.16 -16.74 -1.36
CA THR A 256 -17.51 -16.19 -1.35
C THR A 256 -18.52 -17.23 -0.84
N TYR A 257 -19.37 -16.84 0.10
CA TYR A 257 -20.41 -17.69 0.68
C TYR A 257 -21.78 -17.30 0.15
N SER A 258 -22.55 -18.26 -0.38
CA SER A 258 -23.95 -18.06 -0.74
C SER A 258 -24.84 -18.18 0.50
N VAL A 259 -25.81 -17.27 0.63
CA VAL A 259 -26.77 -17.33 1.74
C VAL A 259 -27.87 -18.36 1.43
N PRO A 260 -28.11 -19.35 2.31
CA PRO A 260 -29.19 -20.32 2.13
C PRO A 260 -30.54 -19.61 1.93
N PHE A 261 -31.35 -20.12 1.02
CA PHE A 261 -32.67 -19.59 0.65
C PHE A 261 -32.68 -18.21 -0.05
N PHE A 262 -31.52 -17.58 -0.24
CA PHE A 262 -31.37 -16.33 -0.98
C PHE A 262 -30.28 -16.49 -2.05
N PRO A 263 -30.58 -17.15 -3.20
CA PRO A 263 -29.58 -17.56 -4.19
C PRO A 263 -28.85 -16.41 -4.91
N LYS A 264 -29.26 -15.15 -4.68
CA LYS A 264 -28.60 -13.95 -5.21
C LYS A 264 -27.78 -13.19 -4.16
N LEU A 265 -27.76 -13.68 -2.91
CA LEU A 265 -27.04 -13.04 -1.83
C LEU A 265 -25.75 -13.81 -1.58
N GLU A 266 -24.66 -13.18 -1.98
CA GLU A 266 -23.29 -13.65 -1.81
C GLU A 266 -22.57 -12.72 -0.85
N VAL A 267 -21.81 -13.29 0.08
CA VAL A 267 -21.07 -12.54 1.09
C VAL A 267 -19.67 -13.09 1.18
N GLU A 268 -18.69 -12.21 1.15
CA GLU A 268 -17.32 -12.50 1.54
C GLU A 268 -17.04 -11.86 2.89
N LEU A 269 -16.28 -12.54 3.76
CA LEU A 269 -15.93 -11.99 5.06
C LEU A 269 -14.85 -10.92 4.88
N PRO A 270 -15.09 -9.64 5.26
CA PRO A 270 -14.15 -8.55 4.95
C PRO A 270 -12.75 -8.75 5.53
N ASN A 271 -12.67 -9.34 6.73
CA ASN A 271 -11.39 -9.66 7.37
C ASN A 271 -10.62 -10.78 6.66
N LYS A 272 -11.30 -11.62 5.86
CA LYS A 272 -10.65 -12.66 5.07
C LYS A 272 -10.25 -12.16 3.69
N ALA A 273 -11.07 -11.32 3.06
CA ALA A 273 -10.69 -10.64 1.82
C ALA A 273 -9.40 -9.80 2.01
N HIS A 274 -9.21 -9.23 3.20
CA HIS A 274 -8.09 -8.35 3.52
C HIS A 274 -6.77 -9.03 3.91
N CYS A 275 -6.80 -10.27 4.42
CA CYS A 275 -5.62 -10.96 4.95
C CYS A 275 -5.18 -12.09 4.02
N ASP A 276 -3.99 -12.66 4.24
CA ASP A 276 -3.54 -13.91 3.62
C ASP A 276 -3.11 -13.77 2.12
N TYR A 277 -2.87 -12.55 1.60
CA TYR A 277 -2.37 -12.33 0.23
C TYR A 277 -0.99 -12.96 -0.02
N ASP A 278 -0.16 -13.01 1.02
CA ASP A 278 1.16 -13.62 1.05
C ASP A 278 1.12 -15.15 0.95
N THR A 279 -0.03 -15.77 1.23
CA THR A 279 -0.28 -17.20 1.05
C THR A 279 -1.11 -17.53 -0.19
N ASN A 280 -1.61 -16.52 -0.90
CA ASN A 280 -2.42 -16.71 -2.09
C ASN A 280 -1.53 -17.17 -3.27
N PRO A 281 -1.72 -18.40 -3.79
CA PRO A 281 -0.87 -18.94 -4.84
C PRO A 281 -0.97 -18.14 -6.15
N ASP A 282 -2.10 -17.47 -6.41
CA ASP A 282 -2.26 -16.61 -7.58
C ASP A 282 -1.39 -15.34 -7.45
N VAL A 283 -1.37 -14.73 -6.26
CA VAL A 283 -0.52 -13.56 -5.96
C VAL A 283 0.96 -13.92 -6.06
N ILE A 284 1.38 -14.98 -5.37
CA ILE A 284 2.78 -15.44 -5.38
C ILE A 284 3.22 -15.79 -6.81
N ALA A 285 2.40 -16.54 -7.56
CA ALA A 285 2.73 -16.92 -8.93
C ALA A 285 2.87 -15.70 -9.85
N LEU A 286 1.98 -14.72 -9.73
CA LEU A 286 2.06 -13.48 -10.52
C LEU A 286 3.27 -12.62 -10.14
N MET A 287 3.68 -12.61 -8.87
CA MET A 287 4.91 -11.94 -8.44
C MET A 287 6.16 -12.59 -9.04
N ILE A 288 6.22 -13.92 -9.07
CA ILE A 288 7.39 -14.68 -9.55
C ILE A 288 7.47 -14.72 -11.07
N ALA A 289 6.35 -15.05 -11.73
CA ALA A 289 6.32 -15.36 -13.16
C ALA A 289 5.75 -14.23 -14.03
N GLY A 290 5.16 -13.19 -13.42
CA GLY A 290 4.38 -12.20 -14.16
C GLY A 290 3.12 -12.82 -14.78
N ASN A 291 2.49 -12.12 -15.73
CA ASN A 291 1.30 -12.60 -16.45
C ASN A 291 1.62 -13.03 -17.90
N ASP A 292 2.89 -13.33 -18.20
CA ASP A 292 3.24 -13.75 -19.55
C ASP A 292 2.83 -15.21 -19.77
N VAL A 293 1.72 -15.40 -20.48
CA VAL A 293 1.21 -16.72 -20.88
C VAL A 293 2.13 -17.47 -21.85
N ASN A 294 3.09 -16.79 -22.48
CA ASN A 294 4.05 -17.40 -23.41
C ASN A 294 5.50 -17.37 -22.87
N GLY A 295 5.69 -16.91 -21.64
CA GLY A 295 7.00 -16.86 -21.00
C GLY A 295 7.53 -18.26 -20.65
N PRO A 296 8.83 -18.39 -20.34
CA PRO A 296 9.43 -19.67 -19.93
C PRO A 296 8.86 -20.22 -18.62
N TYR A 297 8.14 -19.39 -17.87
CA TYR A 297 7.38 -19.75 -16.67
C TYR A 297 5.95 -19.26 -16.82
N ASN A 298 5.02 -20.16 -17.09
CA ASN A 298 3.59 -19.86 -17.08
C ASN A 298 3.13 -19.71 -15.63
N TRP A 299 2.54 -18.58 -15.26
CA TRP A 299 2.07 -18.34 -13.89
C TRP A 299 1.07 -19.41 -13.42
N ARG A 300 0.31 -20.02 -14.34
CA ARG A 300 -0.60 -21.13 -14.01
C ARG A 300 0.15 -22.38 -13.56
N GLU A 301 1.30 -22.67 -14.15
CA GLU A 301 2.14 -23.81 -13.75
C GLU A 301 2.81 -23.55 -12.40
N VAL A 302 3.29 -22.31 -12.17
CA VAL A 302 3.83 -21.92 -10.86
C VAL A 302 2.74 -22.01 -9.79
N ARG A 303 1.55 -21.48 -10.08
CA ARG A 303 0.37 -21.59 -9.22
C ARG A 303 0.04 -23.04 -8.90
N GLU A 304 -0.04 -23.92 -9.90
CA GLU A 304 -0.34 -25.34 -9.69
C GLU A 304 0.68 -26.02 -8.77
N ARG A 305 1.98 -25.71 -8.93
CA ARG A 305 3.03 -26.20 -8.03
C ARG A 305 2.87 -25.67 -6.60
N LEU A 306 2.50 -24.41 -6.42
CA LEU A 306 2.25 -23.79 -5.11
C LEU A 306 1.04 -24.42 -4.42
N THR A 307 -0.07 -24.62 -5.14
CA THR A 307 -1.26 -25.28 -4.61
C THR A 307 -0.95 -26.71 -4.17
N ASN A 308 -0.14 -27.44 -4.96
CA ASN A 308 0.25 -28.82 -4.63
C ASN A 308 1.22 -28.90 -3.43
N THR A 309 1.96 -27.83 -3.13
CA THR A 309 2.86 -27.78 -1.96
C THR A 309 2.16 -27.35 -0.68
N GLN A 310 1.10 -26.53 -0.75
CA GLN A 310 0.27 -26.20 0.42
C GLN A 310 -0.52 -27.41 0.96
N GLY A 311 -0.69 -28.47 0.15
CA GLY A 311 -1.21 -29.76 0.60
C GLY A 311 -0.18 -30.66 1.30
N ASN A 312 1.09 -30.26 1.34
CA ASN A 312 2.16 -31.00 2.02
C ASN A 312 2.50 -30.31 3.36
N PRO A 313 2.18 -30.92 4.52
CA PRO A 313 2.38 -30.30 5.83
C PRO A 313 3.87 -30.04 6.18
N ASP A 314 4.81 -30.55 5.38
CA ASP A 314 6.25 -30.41 5.61
C ASP A 314 6.85 -29.09 5.05
N CYS A 315 6.06 -28.26 4.36
CA CYS A 315 6.51 -26.99 3.79
C CYS A 315 5.67 -25.80 4.30
N THR A 316 5.73 -25.52 5.60
CA THR A 316 5.38 -24.20 6.14
C THR A 316 6.61 -23.30 6.12
N PHE A 317 6.53 -22.18 5.40
CA PHE A 317 7.46 -21.05 5.54
C PHE A 317 7.22 -20.31 6.87
#